data_AF-A0A2W5PNI1-F1
#
_entry.id   AF-A0A2W5PNI1-F1
#
_cell.length_a   1.000
_cell.length_b   1.000
_cell.length_c   1.000
_cell.angle_alpha   90.00
_cell.angle_beta   90.00
_cell.angle_gamma   90.00
#
_symmetry.space_group_name_H-M   'P 1'
#
loop_
_entity.id
_entity.type
_entity.pdbx_description
1 polymer ?
#
loop_
_entity_poly.entity_id
_entity_poly.type
_entity_poly.pdbx_seq_one_letter_code
_entity_poly.pdbx_strand_id
1 'polypeptide(L)'
;MLDAVRSLGRRRLEPRALGEDGSLVAHLPYVTALRDDVLMLREGELMASFAVAGLGAATAESALVADLAEALQSVIAQASLDLGFILHRISTRAEPSSSPPLLADPFSFEVDRRWQAALGTMDLRERRSFVTVTLRPPKLLGIAGKLFGAGHRLTRRIERLDEVVAFLAETLSVTRPERLTLADGRWLGLLSALVTGRYEPMPAPASFRPLADLVASSSAAFAGDRFVVPGASTEDLRHGAVFSLKAYPASIHPGIFDTFDLGFDSVVTQSFTPIEQVDALARIRRVTRQMGAADDLASGRVGFGLHHATVAIFARDAAGLDEAAAQTRANMTVYTGQRSYGQDRAKAARNQALAARSELPCRGPEDRLPSRRRRRARCSAAARRRRRRCSARGRPHPASRPRSRATPPRSRHRRRSAPTCRCARHQSREASRPRRGSPRSRRDCGR
;
A
#
# COMPACT_ATOMS: atom_id res chain seq x y z
N MET A 1 -0.30 25.36 -24.46
CA MET A 1 -1.21 26.31 -23.79
C MET A 1 -2.39 26.52 -24.73
N LEU A 2 -3.37 25.61 -24.67
CA LEU A 2 -4.63 25.72 -25.41
C LEU A 2 -5.71 25.37 -24.39
N ASP A 3 -6.33 26.42 -23.85
CA ASP A 3 -7.50 26.29 -22.98
C ASP A 3 -8.60 25.62 -23.80
N ALA A 4 -9.00 24.42 -23.37
CA ALA A 4 -10.17 23.75 -23.91
C ALA A 4 -11.38 24.68 -23.71
N VAL A 5 -12.07 24.99 -24.81
CA VAL A 5 -13.28 25.82 -24.82
C VAL A 5 -14.30 25.22 -23.85
N ARG A 6 -14.44 25.83 -22.68
CA ARG A 6 -15.37 25.38 -21.63
C ARG A 6 -16.79 25.59 -22.14
N SER A 7 -17.55 24.52 -22.29
CA SER A 7 -18.98 24.61 -22.62
C SER A 7 -19.74 25.37 -21.53
N LEU A 8 -20.76 26.14 -21.92
CA LEU A 8 -21.57 26.94 -21.00
C LEU A 8 -22.26 26.09 -19.91
N GLY A 9 -22.57 24.83 -20.20
CA GLY A 9 -23.11 23.87 -19.22
C GLY A 9 -22.10 23.52 -18.12
N ARG A 10 -20.83 23.27 -18.49
CA ARG A 10 -19.75 22.97 -17.54
C ARG A 10 -19.47 24.15 -16.59
N ARG A 11 -19.55 25.40 -17.10
CA ARG A 11 -19.42 26.62 -16.28
C ARG A 11 -20.51 26.80 -15.22
N ARG A 12 -21.70 26.19 -15.40
CA ARG A 12 -22.79 26.26 -14.40
C ARG A 12 -22.66 25.21 -13.29
N LEU A 13 -21.97 24.10 -13.56
CA LEU A 13 -21.73 23.03 -12.59
C LEU A 13 -20.51 23.29 -11.71
N GLU A 14 -19.60 24.17 -12.14
CA GLU A 14 -18.45 24.61 -11.35
C GLU A 14 -18.91 25.58 -10.23
N PRO A 15 -18.59 25.32 -8.95
CA PRO A 15 -18.86 26.26 -7.87
C PRO A 15 -18.22 27.62 -8.17
N ARG A 16 -18.98 28.71 -8.02
CA ARG A 16 -18.45 30.07 -8.19
C ARG A 16 -17.46 30.39 -7.07
N ALA A 17 -16.21 30.65 -7.46
CA ALA A 17 -15.11 31.16 -6.66
C ALA A 17 -14.55 30.19 -5.57
N LEU A 18 -13.64 29.32 -5.99
CA LEU A 18 -12.61 28.74 -5.13
C LEU A 18 -11.26 29.20 -5.69
N GLY A 19 -10.49 29.92 -4.86
CA GLY A 19 -9.24 30.58 -5.28
C GLY A 19 -8.15 29.58 -5.70
N GLU A 20 -7.30 29.99 -6.65
CA GLU A 20 -6.14 29.27 -7.22
C GLU A 20 -5.91 27.83 -6.74
N ASP A 21 -6.86 26.94 -7.05
CA ASP A 21 -6.68 25.50 -6.84
C ASP A 21 -5.68 25.03 -7.90
N GLY A 22 -4.47 24.67 -7.44
CA GLY A 22 -3.44 24.11 -8.31
C GLY A 22 -3.99 22.93 -9.11
N SER A 23 -3.73 22.92 -10.43
CA SER A 23 -4.19 21.87 -11.33
C SER A 23 -3.95 20.47 -10.73
N LEU A 24 -4.99 19.63 -10.66
CA LEU A 24 -4.94 18.25 -10.16
C LEU A 24 -3.77 17.46 -10.78
N VAL A 25 -3.46 17.73 -12.06
CA VAL A 25 -2.30 17.18 -12.79
C VAL A 25 -0.98 17.34 -12.02
N ALA A 26 -0.76 18.48 -11.37
CA ALA A 26 0.47 18.75 -10.63
C ALA A 26 0.69 17.78 -9.46
N HIS A 27 -0.39 17.18 -8.98
CA HIS A 27 -0.44 16.31 -7.82
C HIS A 27 -0.45 14.81 -8.15
N LEU A 28 -0.77 14.43 -9.39
CA LEU A 28 -0.80 13.03 -9.82
C LEU A 28 0.60 12.48 -10.15
N PRO A 29 0.95 11.27 -9.69
CA PRO A 29 2.28 10.70 -9.88
C PRO A 29 2.50 10.12 -11.28
N TYR A 30 1.44 9.90 -12.06
CA TYR A 30 1.51 9.19 -13.35
C TYR A 30 2.15 10.05 -14.44
N VAL A 31 3.01 9.45 -15.27
CA VAL A 31 3.64 10.13 -16.40
C VAL A 31 3.14 9.55 -17.72
N THR A 32 3.53 8.31 -18.02
CA THR A 32 3.26 7.64 -19.29
C THR A 32 3.24 6.13 -19.12
N ALA A 33 2.64 5.44 -20.08
CA ALA A 33 2.81 4.00 -20.26
C ALA A 33 4.18 3.70 -20.86
N LEU A 34 4.85 2.66 -20.38
CA LEU A 34 6.04 2.08 -21.02
C LEU A 34 5.66 0.86 -21.87
N ARG A 35 4.61 0.15 -21.43
CA ARG A 35 3.89 -0.90 -22.14
C ARG A 35 2.42 -0.74 -21.79
N ASP A 36 1.54 -1.44 -22.50
CA ASP A 36 0.08 -1.37 -22.30
C ASP A 36 -0.37 -1.66 -20.85
N ASP A 37 0.44 -2.40 -20.09
CA ASP A 37 0.16 -2.90 -18.74
C ASP A 37 1.21 -2.47 -17.69
N VAL A 38 2.12 -1.55 -18.04
CA VAL A 38 3.19 -1.03 -17.15
C VAL A 38 3.31 0.48 -17.30
N LEU A 39 3.12 1.18 -16.19
CA LEU A 39 3.18 2.64 -16.11
C LEU A 39 4.50 3.12 -15.50
N MET A 40 4.94 4.31 -15.90
CA MET A 40 6.03 5.04 -15.26
C MET A 40 5.49 6.20 -14.42
N LEU A 41 6.00 6.30 -13.19
CA LEU A 41 5.68 7.39 -12.26
C LEU A 41 6.72 8.51 -12.34
N ARG A 42 6.39 9.67 -11.75
CA ARG A 42 7.15 10.91 -11.83
C ARG A 42 8.57 10.81 -11.28
N GLU A 43 8.77 9.98 -10.25
CA GLU A 43 10.09 9.76 -9.65
C GLU A 43 10.84 8.59 -10.31
N GLY A 44 10.31 8.05 -11.41
CA GLY A 44 10.93 6.97 -12.16
C GLY A 44 10.67 5.58 -11.59
N GLU A 45 9.74 5.42 -10.64
CA GLU A 45 9.18 4.11 -10.31
C GLU A 45 8.40 3.52 -11.49
N LEU A 46 8.37 2.20 -11.54
CA LEU A 46 7.48 1.45 -12.42
C LEU A 46 6.27 0.97 -11.61
N MET A 47 5.11 0.88 -12.24
CA MET A 47 3.86 0.47 -11.61
C MET A 47 3.13 -0.51 -12.52
N ALA A 48 2.64 -1.59 -11.93
CA ALA A 48 1.80 -2.59 -12.60
C ALA A 48 0.67 -3.03 -11.67
N SER A 49 -0.50 -3.34 -12.21
CA SER A 49 -1.68 -3.67 -11.41
C SER A 49 -2.54 -4.74 -12.09
N PHE A 50 -3.26 -5.50 -11.26
CA PHE A 50 -4.27 -6.46 -11.67
C PHE A 50 -5.51 -6.32 -10.78
N ALA A 51 -6.68 -6.53 -11.37
CA ALA A 51 -7.93 -6.70 -10.62
C ALA A 51 -7.98 -8.09 -10.00
N VAL A 52 -8.66 -8.23 -8.86
CA VAL A 52 -9.00 -9.52 -8.27
C VAL A 52 -10.50 -9.56 -7.98
N ALA A 53 -11.15 -10.65 -8.35
CA ALA A 53 -12.56 -10.87 -8.03
C ALA A 53 -12.79 -11.09 -6.52
N GLY A 54 -11.74 -11.56 -5.83
CA GLY A 54 -11.78 -11.84 -4.39
C GLY A 54 -12.48 -13.16 -4.06
N LEU A 55 -12.61 -13.42 -2.76
CA LEU A 55 -13.35 -14.56 -2.21
C LEU A 55 -14.47 -14.03 -1.32
N GLY A 56 -15.66 -14.64 -1.41
CA GLY A 56 -16.71 -14.41 -0.44
C GLY A 56 -16.33 -15.07 0.88
N ALA A 57 -15.63 -14.35 1.77
CA ALA A 57 -15.09 -14.91 3.01
C ALA A 57 -16.17 -15.56 3.91
N ALA A 58 -17.40 -15.05 3.88
CA ALA A 58 -18.52 -15.61 4.63
C ALA A 58 -19.02 -16.98 4.10
N THR A 59 -18.73 -17.30 2.83
CA THR A 59 -19.20 -18.51 2.16
C THR A 59 -18.06 -19.46 1.79
N ALA A 60 -16.81 -18.98 1.80
CA ALA A 60 -15.63 -19.77 1.52
C ALA A 60 -15.25 -20.64 2.73
N GLU A 61 -14.56 -21.74 2.47
CA GLU A 61 -13.98 -22.56 3.54
C GLU A 61 -12.93 -21.78 4.32
N SER A 62 -12.97 -21.86 5.65
CA SER A 62 -12.02 -21.13 6.50
C SER A 62 -10.55 -21.49 6.22
N ALA A 63 -10.28 -22.74 5.84
CA ALA A 63 -8.95 -23.20 5.45
C ALA A 63 -8.47 -22.45 4.20
N LEU A 64 -9.30 -22.35 3.16
CA LEU A 64 -8.96 -21.60 1.94
C LEU A 64 -8.64 -20.13 2.24
N VAL A 65 -9.41 -19.49 3.12
CA VAL A 65 -9.16 -18.10 3.52
C VAL A 65 -7.83 -17.97 4.26
N ALA A 66 -7.52 -18.92 5.15
CA ALA A 66 -6.26 -18.95 5.91
C ALA A 66 -5.05 -19.20 4.99
N ASP A 67 -5.14 -20.19 4.10
CA ASP A 67 -4.08 -20.56 3.16
C ASP A 67 -3.74 -19.40 2.23
N LEU A 68 -4.75 -18.69 1.72
CA LEU A 68 -4.55 -17.50 0.89
C LEU A 68 -3.86 -16.37 1.67
N ALA A 69 -4.25 -16.15 2.93
CA ALA A 69 -3.64 -15.14 3.77
C ALA A 69 -2.17 -15.47 4.09
N GLU A 70 -1.86 -16.73 4.40
CA GLU A 70 -0.49 -17.20 4.64
C GLU A 70 0.39 -17.11 3.40
N ALA A 71 -0.17 -17.47 2.23
CA ALA A 71 0.52 -17.36 0.95
C ALA A 71 0.88 -15.89 0.65
N LEU A 72 -0.08 -14.97 0.77
CA LEU A 72 0.17 -13.53 0.57
C LEU A 72 1.18 -12.98 1.58
N GLN A 73 1.07 -13.36 2.86
CA GLN A 73 2.03 -12.97 3.89
C GLN A 73 3.45 -13.44 3.53
N SER A 74 3.60 -14.67 3.05
CA SER A 74 4.89 -15.23 2.67
C SER A 74 5.53 -14.46 1.52
N VAL A 75 4.75 -14.07 0.50
CA VAL A 75 5.24 -13.23 -0.61
C VAL A 75 5.71 -11.86 -0.10
N ILE A 76 4.90 -11.21 0.74
CA ILE A 76 5.21 -9.88 1.28
C ILE A 76 6.44 -9.92 2.21
N ALA A 77 6.57 -10.97 3.03
CA ALA A 77 7.68 -11.14 3.96
C ALA A 77 9.04 -11.29 3.26
N GLN A 78 9.03 -11.88 2.06
CA GLN A 78 10.24 -12.12 1.26
C GLN A 78 10.47 -11.03 0.19
N ALA A 79 9.57 -10.04 0.09
CA ALA A 79 9.66 -9.00 -0.90
C ALA A 79 10.90 -8.12 -0.70
N SER A 80 11.55 -7.77 -1.82
CA SER A 80 12.68 -6.87 -1.81
C SER A 80 12.27 -5.44 -1.40
N LEU A 81 13.20 -4.73 -0.77
CA LEU A 81 12.91 -3.42 -0.16
C LEU A 81 12.57 -2.33 -1.17
N ASP A 82 12.89 -2.50 -2.45
CA ASP A 82 12.55 -1.56 -3.52
C ASP A 82 11.13 -1.76 -4.09
N LEU A 83 10.42 -2.80 -3.65
CA LEU A 83 9.00 -3.01 -3.98
C LEU A 83 8.08 -2.23 -3.04
N GLY A 84 6.92 -1.84 -3.56
CA GLY A 84 5.78 -1.35 -2.78
C GLY A 84 4.50 -2.03 -3.26
N PHE A 85 3.61 -2.32 -2.32
CA PHE A 85 2.34 -3.01 -2.59
C PHE A 85 1.19 -2.09 -2.21
N ILE A 86 0.17 -2.00 -3.05
CA ILE A 86 -1.01 -1.18 -2.81
C ILE A 86 -2.24 -2.02 -3.14
N LEU A 87 -3.21 -2.04 -2.23
CA LEU A 87 -4.53 -2.64 -2.45
C LEU A 87 -5.56 -1.51 -2.47
N HIS A 88 -6.24 -1.35 -3.59
CA HIS A 88 -7.42 -0.49 -3.71
C HIS A 88 -8.67 -1.36 -3.73
N ARG A 89 -9.58 -1.15 -2.78
CA ARG A 89 -10.93 -1.72 -2.82
C ARG A 89 -11.92 -0.61 -3.10
N ILE A 90 -12.54 -0.67 -4.27
CA ILE A 90 -13.46 0.33 -4.78
C ILE A 90 -14.87 -0.24 -4.68
N SER A 91 -15.72 0.44 -3.91
CA SER A 91 -17.15 0.16 -3.76
C SER A 91 -17.93 1.18 -4.57
N THR A 92 -18.70 0.72 -5.53
CA THR A 92 -19.59 1.55 -6.35
C THR A 92 -20.99 1.00 -6.33
N ARG A 93 -21.99 1.83 -6.61
CA ARG A 93 -23.36 1.37 -6.86
C ARG A 93 -23.35 0.23 -7.88
N ALA A 94 -23.92 -0.92 -7.50
CA ALA A 94 -24.13 -2.01 -8.43
C ALA A 94 -25.32 -1.65 -9.33
N GLU A 95 -25.19 -1.91 -10.62
CA GLU A 95 -26.37 -2.00 -11.46
C GLU A 95 -27.07 -3.32 -11.16
N PRO A 96 -28.41 -3.35 -11.05
CA PRO A 96 -29.14 -4.60 -10.85
C PRO A 96 -28.86 -5.51 -12.05
N SER A 97 -28.01 -6.52 -11.86
CA SER A 97 -27.81 -7.55 -12.88
C SER A 97 -29.05 -8.43 -12.91
N SER A 98 -29.83 -8.40 -14.00
CA SER A 98 -30.91 -9.35 -14.20
C SER A 98 -30.32 -10.72 -14.50
N SER A 99 -30.16 -11.56 -13.48
CA SER A 99 -29.90 -12.98 -13.70
C SER A 99 -31.12 -13.61 -14.40
N PRO A 100 -30.92 -14.55 -15.35
CA PRO A 100 -32.04 -15.29 -15.90
C PRO A 100 -32.78 -16.00 -14.77
N PRO A 101 -34.12 -16.05 -14.82
CA PRO A 101 -34.91 -16.65 -13.75
C PRO A 101 -34.55 -18.12 -13.57
N LEU A 102 -34.56 -18.58 -12.32
CA LEU A 102 -34.32 -19.99 -12.00
C LEU A 102 -35.50 -20.87 -12.44
N LEU A 103 -35.33 -21.62 -13.52
CA LEU A 103 -36.35 -22.52 -14.09
C LEU A 103 -36.19 -23.99 -13.64
N ALA A 104 -35.97 -24.22 -12.34
CA ALA A 104 -35.84 -25.57 -11.80
C ALA A 104 -37.19 -26.23 -11.48
N ASP A 105 -38.03 -25.52 -10.70
CA ASP A 105 -39.37 -25.96 -10.29
C ASP A 105 -40.23 -24.73 -9.91
N PRO A 106 -41.58 -24.86 -9.81
CA PRO A 106 -42.45 -23.72 -9.53
C PRO A 106 -42.18 -22.99 -8.21
N PHE A 107 -41.75 -23.70 -7.16
CA PHE A 107 -41.44 -23.09 -5.87
C PHE A 107 -40.13 -22.30 -5.95
N SER A 108 -39.07 -22.91 -6.46
CA SER A 108 -37.76 -22.24 -6.62
C SER A 108 -37.86 -21.02 -7.54
N PHE A 109 -38.68 -21.08 -8.59
CA PHE A 109 -38.97 -19.95 -9.47
C PHE A 109 -39.60 -18.77 -8.71
N GLU A 110 -40.61 -19.03 -7.88
CA GLU A 110 -41.30 -17.97 -7.13
C GLU A 110 -40.41 -17.37 -6.04
N VAL A 111 -39.54 -18.18 -5.42
CA VAL A 111 -38.51 -17.70 -4.48
C VAL A 111 -37.52 -16.78 -5.18
N ASP A 112 -36.92 -17.22 -6.30
CA ASP A 112 -35.98 -16.40 -7.07
C ASP A 112 -36.65 -15.11 -7.56
N ARG A 113 -37.85 -15.17 -8.11
CA ARG A 113 -38.60 -13.98 -8.56
C ARG A 113 -38.76 -12.93 -7.44
N ARG A 114 -39.14 -13.34 -6.23
CA ARG A 114 -39.29 -12.44 -5.08
C ARG A 114 -37.94 -11.91 -4.60
N TRP A 115 -36.91 -12.75 -4.61
CA TRP A 115 -35.56 -12.37 -4.23
C TRP A 115 -34.97 -11.33 -5.19
N GLN A 116 -35.06 -11.55 -6.50
CA GLN A 116 -34.63 -10.58 -7.53
C GLN A 116 -35.40 -9.26 -7.40
N ALA A 117 -36.71 -9.32 -7.15
CA ALA A 117 -37.50 -8.11 -6.91
C ALA A 117 -37.03 -7.33 -5.68
N ALA A 118 -36.72 -8.03 -4.58
CA ALA A 118 -36.18 -7.41 -3.37
C ALA A 118 -34.80 -6.79 -3.63
N LEU A 119 -33.88 -7.51 -4.29
CA LEU A 119 -32.55 -7.00 -4.66
C LEU A 119 -32.64 -5.73 -5.51
N GLY A 120 -33.60 -5.65 -6.43
CA GLY A 120 -33.82 -4.46 -7.27
C GLY A 120 -34.24 -3.19 -6.49
N THR A 121 -34.75 -3.34 -5.27
CA THR A 121 -35.09 -2.21 -4.39
C THR A 121 -33.95 -1.76 -3.48
N MET A 122 -32.91 -2.59 -3.34
CA MET A 122 -31.77 -2.31 -2.46
C MET A 122 -30.72 -1.46 -3.19
N ASP A 123 -30.06 -0.55 -2.47
CA ASP A 123 -28.92 0.20 -3.00
C ASP A 123 -27.63 -0.63 -2.89
N LEU A 124 -27.58 -1.71 -3.67
CA LEU A 124 -26.47 -2.66 -3.66
C LEU A 124 -25.17 -2.00 -4.11
N ARG A 125 -24.06 -2.47 -3.54
CA ARG A 125 -22.71 -2.03 -3.92
C ARG A 125 -21.93 -3.19 -4.52
N GLU A 126 -21.35 -2.97 -5.68
CA GLU A 126 -20.34 -3.83 -6.25
C GLU A 126 -18.97 -3.40 -5.73
N ARG A 127 -18.15 -4.38 -5.34
CA ARG A 127 -16.80 -4.14 -4.82
C ARG A 127 -15.79 -4.79 -5.74
N ARG A 128 -14.83 -3.98 -6.20
CA ARG A 128 -13.72 -4.43 -7.02
C ARG A 128 -12.42 -4.13 -6.30
N SER A 129 -11.53 -5.12 -6.27
CA SER A 129 -10.23 -5.01 -5.61
C SER A 129 -9.14 -4.99 -6.67
N PHE A 130 -8.15 -4.13 -6.50
CA PHE A 130 -7.01 -3.97 -7.39
C PHE A 130 -5.73 -4.04 -6.57
N VAL A 131 -4.84 -4.92 -6.96
CA VAL A 131 -3.51 -5.04 -6.38
C VAL A 131 -2.53 -4.35 -7.32
N THR A 132 -1.76 -3.41 -6.79
CA THR A 132 -0.72 -2.68 -7.51
C THR A 132 0.63 -2.98 -6.88
N VAL A 133 1.61 -3.26 -7.73
CA VAL A 133 3.01 -3.37 -7.36
C VAL A 133 3.78 -2.20 -7.97
N THR A 134 4.59 -1.55 -7.15
CA THR A 134 5.53 -0.50 -7.58
C THR A 134 6.96 -0.98 -7.42
N LEU A 135 7.83 -0.60 -8.34
CA LEU A 135 9.26 -0.91 -8.31
C LEU A 135 10.08 0.38 -8.36
N ARG A 136 10.74 0.69 -7.24
CA ARG A 136 11.58 1.88 -7.09
C ARG A 136 12.82 1.83 -8.00
N PRO A 137 13.29 2.98 -8.49
CA PRO A 137 14.60 3.05 -9.11
C PRO A 137 15.70 2.78 -8.06
N PRO A 138 16.84 2.19 -8.45
CA PRO A 138 17.97 2.03 -7.55
C PRO A 138 18.47 3.41 -7.08
N LYS A 139 18.84 3.53 -5.79
CA LYS A 139 19.28 4.79 -5.12
C LYS A 139 20.51 5.48 -5.74
N LEU A 140 21.13 4.88 -6.76
CA LEU A 140 22.45 5.24 -7.32
C LEU A 140 22.41 5.66 -8.79
N LEU A 141 21.35 6.35 -9.25
CA LEU A 141 21.43 7.13 -10.49
C LEU A 141 21.57 8.62 -10.18
N GLY A 142 22.77 8.98 -9.75
CA GLY A 142 23.34 10.28 -10.06
C GLY A 142 23.40 10.48 -11.58
N ILE A 143 23.51 11.74 -11.98
CA ILE A 143 23.38 12.29 -13.34
C ILE A 143 24.26 11.57 -14.39
N ALA A 144 25.25 10.78 -13.96
CA ALA A 144 26.17 10.00 -14.79
C ALA A 144 25.58 8.73 -15.46
N GLY A 145 24.40 8.24 -15.05
CA GLY A 145 23.78 7.04 -15.66
C GLY A 145 23.09 7.28 -17.01
N LYS A 146 23.14 8.51 -17.55
CA LYS A 146 22.31 8.95 -18.69
C LYS A 146 22.87 8.62 -20.09
N LEU A 147 24.12 8.20 -20.25
CA LEU A 147 24.73 8.17 -21.60
C LEU A 147 24.91 6.80 -22.28
N PHE A 148 24.92 5.66 -21.57
CA PHE A 148 25.04 4.35 -22.22
C PHE A 148 24.23 3.27 -21.46
N GLY A 149 23.22 2.68 -22.12
CA GLY A 149 22.48 1.52 -21.59
C GLY A 149 21.18 1.80 -20.83
N ALA A 150 20.61 3.01 -20.94
CA ALA A 150 19.34 3.36 -20.29
C ALA A 150 18.16 2.47 -20.72
N GLY A 151 18.09 2.11 -22.01
CA GLY A 151 17.05 1.21 -22.55
C GLY A 151 17.11 -0.20 -21.97
N HIS A 152 18.28 -0.85 -22.05
CA HIS A 152 18.46 -2.21 -21.49
C HIS A 152 18.20 -2.28 -19.99
N ARG A 153 18.61 -1.25 -19.24
CA ARG A 153 18.30 -1.14 -17.80
C ARG A 153 16.81 -0.99 -17.55
N LEU A 154 16.08 -0.27 -18.40
CA LEU A 154 14.63 -0.12 -18.28
C LEU A 154 13.92 -1.44 -18.60
N THR A 155 14.30 -2.13 -19.68
CA THR A 155 13.73 -3.43 -20.06
C THR A 155 13.86 -4.44 -18.92
N ARG A 156 15.04 -4.57 -18.31
CA ARG A 156 15.24 -5.46 -17.14
C ARG A 156 14.38 -5.09 -15.94
N ARG A 157 14.10 -3.80 -15.73
CA ARG A 157 13.22 -3.36 -14.64
C ARG A 157 11.76 -3.70 -14.93
N ILE A 158 11.33 -3.60 -16.19
CA ILE A 158 10.00 -4.02 -16.63
C ILE A 158 9.85 -5.53 -16.45
N GLU A 159 10.82 -6.33 -16.94
CA GLU A 159 10.84 -7.80 -16.79
C GLU A 159 10.76 -8.21 -15.31
N ARG A 160 11.58 -7.60 -14.46
CA ARG A 160 11.55 -7.88 -13.01
C ARG A 160 10.21 -7.53 -12.37
N LEU A 161 9.61 -6.38 -12.73
CA LEU A 161 8.29 -6.02 -12.21
C LEU A 161 7.25 -7.04 -12.67
N ASP A 162 7.32 -7.48 -13.92
CA ASP A 162 6.45 -8.53 -14.47
C ASP A 162 6.59 -9.85 -13.74
N GLU A 163 7.82 -10.31 -13.45
CA GLU A 163 8.07 -11.53 -12.69
C GLU A 163 7.39 -11.46 -11.31
N VAL A 164 7.53 -10.34 -10.61
CA VAL A 164 6.90 -10.14 -9.29
C VAL A 164 5.38 -10.14 -9.38
N VAL A 165 4.83 -9.43 -10.37
CA VAL A 165 3.37 -9.35 -10.57
C VAL A 165 2.79 -10.68 -10.99
N ALA A 166 3.45 -11.41 -11.89
CA ALA A 166 3.03 -12.73 -12.35
C ALA A 166 3.07 -13.75 -11.20
N PHE A 167 4.13 -13.73 -10.40
CA PHE A 167 4.23 -14.58 -9.21
C PHE A 167 3.12 -14.28 -8.19
N LEU A 168 2.84 -13.00 -7.94
CA LEU A 168 1.77 -12.61 -7.03
C LEU A 168 0.38 -12.98 -7.59
N ALA A 169 0.15 -12.81 -8.89
CA ALA A 169 -1.09 -13.24 -9.54
C ALA A 169 -1.27 -14.76 -9.46
N GLU A 170 -0.21 -15.55 -9.70
CA GLU A 170 -0.25 -17.01 -9.57
C GLU A 170 -0.58 -17.43 -8.13
N THR A 171 0.06 -16.79 -7.15
CA THR A 171 -0.21 -17.00 -5.72
C THR A 171 -1.68 -16.71 -5.37
N LEU A 172 -2.28 -15.73 -6.04
CA LEU A 172 -3.66 -15.30 -5.84
C LEU A 172 -4.63 -15.91 -6.88
N SER A 173 -4.26 -16.96 -7.59
CA SER A 173 -5.02 -17.52 -8.74
C SER A 173 -6.47 -17.84 -8.41
N VAL A 174 -6.77 -18.33 -7.20
CA VAL A 174 -8.14 -18.60 -6.72
C VAL A 174 -9.05 -17.36 -6.73
N THR A 175 -8.45 -16.17 -6.65
CA THR A 175 -9.16 -14.88 -6.69
C THR A 175 -9.40 -14.36 -8.11
N ARG A 176 -9.02 -15.15 -9.14
CA ARG A 176 -9.11 -14.81 -10.57
C ARG A 176 -8.47 -13.45 -10.90
N PRO A 177 -7.15 -13.33 -10.75
CA PRO A 177 -6.46 -12.09 -11.02
C PRO A 177 -6.41 -11.79 -12.52
N GLU A 178 -6.68 -10.54 -12.88
CA GLU A 178 -6.66 -10.08 -14.27
C GLU A 178 -5.79 -8.82 -14.42
N ARG A 179 -4.72 -8.92 -15.21
CA ARG A 179 -3.80 -7.81 -15.49
C ARG A 179 -4.55 -6.64 -16.13
N LEU A 180 -4.36 -5.42 -15.63
CA LEU A 180 -4.95 -4.22 -16.21
C LEU A 180 -4.17 -3.79 -17.45
N THR A 181 -4.87 -3.31 -18.47
CA THR A 181 -4.27 -2.73 -19.67
C THR A 181 -4.86 -1.35 -19.98
N LEU A 182 -4.18 -0.58 -20.81
CA LEU A 182 -4.68 0.70 -21.31
C LEU A 182 -5.60 0.47 -22.51
N ALA A 183 -5.35 -0.58 -23.30
CA ALA A 183 -6.16 -0.99 -24.43
C ALA A 183 -7.61 -1.32 -24.02
N ASP A 184 -7.81 -2.06 -22.92
CA ASP A 184 -9.15 -2.33 -22.38
C ASP A 184 -9.71 -1.22 -21.49
N GLY A 185 -8.93 -0.16 -21.28
CA GLY A 185 -9.30 1.01 -20.49
C GLY A 185 -9.37 0.81 -18.99
N ARG A 186 -9.08 -0.38 -18.46
CA ARG A 186 -9.17 -0.66 -17.02
C ARG A 186 -8.11 0.08 -16.21
N TRP A 187 -6.93 0.36 -16.80
CA TRP A 187 -5.95 1.25 -16.16
C TRP A 187 -6.51 2.64 -15.90
N LEU A 188 -7.03 3.32 -16.93
CA LEU A 188 -7.60 4.65 -16.77
C LEU A 188 -8.86 4.62 -15.88
N GLY A 189 -9.63 3.53 -15.95
CA GLY A 189 -10.76 3.31 -15.04
C GLY A 189 -10.33 3.27 -13.58
N LEU A 190 -9.27 2.53 -13.24
CA LEU A 190 -8.71 2.50 -11.88
C LEU A 190 -8.23 3.90 -11.47
N LEU A 191 -7.36 4.53 -12.26
CA LEU A 191 -6.77 5.83 -11.89
C LEU A 191 -7.84 6.92 -11.73
N SER A 192 -8.86 6.93 -12.59
CA SER A 192 -10.01 7.83 -12.49
C SER A 192 -10.84 7.52 -11.24
N ALA A 193 -11.06 6.25 -10.91
CA ALA A 193 -11.82 5.85 -9.73
C ALA A 193 -11.18 6.30 -8.41
N LEU A 194 -9.85 6.34 -8.34
CA LEU A 194 -9.14 6.85 -7.15
C LEU A 194 -9.43 8.34 -6.89
N VAL A 195 -9.77 9.11 -7.93
CA VAL A 195 -10.14 10.52 -7.84
C VAL A 195 -11.65 10.70 -7.68
N THR A 196 -12.44 9.98 -8.48
CA THR A 196 -13.88 10.23 -8.65
C THR A 196 -14.76 9.33 -7.76
N GLY A 197 -14.21 8.23 -7.25
CA GLY A 197 -14.96 7.20 -6.55
C GLY A 197 -15.81 6.31 -7.46
N ARG A 198 -15.69 6.43 -8.79
CA ARG A 198 -16.39 5.58 -9.77
C ARG A 198 -15.40 4.83 -10.63
N TYR A 199 -15.51 3.51 -10.65
CA TYR A 199 -14.77 2.68 -11.58
C TYR A 199 -15.57 2.47 -12.86
N GLU A 200 -15.04 2.99 -13.95
CA GLU A 200 -15.56 2.82 -15.30
C GLU A 200 -14.37 2.72 -16.26
N PRO A 201 -14.14 1.56 -16.91
CA PRO A 201 -13.06 1.40 -17.88
C PRO A 201 -13.16 2.44 -18.99
N MET A 202 -12.05 3.12 -19.27
CA MET A 202 -11.99 4.19 -20.25
C MET A 202 -10.83 3.94 -21.22
N PRO A 203 -11.08 3.71 -22.52
CA PRO A 203 -10.00 3.47 -23.47
C PRO A 203 -9.10 4.70 -23.59
N ALA A 204 -7.81 4.47 -23.79
CA ALA A 204 -6.88 5.57 -24.05
C ALA A 204 -7.23 6.27 -25.39
N PRO A 205 -7.12 7.61 -25.46
CA PRO A 205 -7.38 8.33 -26.71
C PRO A 205 -6.32 8.00 -27.76
N ALA A 206 -6.70 8.09 -29.04
CA ALA A 206 -5.80 7.84 -30.17
C ALA A 206 -4.59 8.81 -30.21
N SER A 207 -4.77 10.04 -29.72
CA SER A 207 -3.69 11.03 -29.60
C SER A 207 -2.95 10.88 -28.27
N PHE A 208 -1.62 10.92 -28.30
CA PHE A 208 -0.80 10.92 -27.09
C PHE A 208 -1.17 12.07 -26.15
N ARG A 209 -1.46 11.73 -24.90
CA ARG A 209 -1.59 12.66 -23.77
C ARG A 209 -0.97 12.03 -22.52
N PRO A 210 -0.26 12.80 -21.68
CA PRO A 210 0.23 12.31 -20.40
C PRO A 210 -0.89 11.68 -19.55
N LEU A 211 -0.59 10.61 -18.83
CA LEU A 211 -1.60 9.89 -18.04
C LEU A 211 -2.24 10.77 -16.98
N ALA A 212 -1.47 11.66 -16.35
CA ALA A 212 -2.00 12.63 -15.39
C ALA A 212 -3.05 13.55 -16.01
N ASP A 213 -2.91 13.95 -17.27
CA ASP A 213 -3.88 14.81 -17.97
C ASP A 213 -5.18 14.06 -18.29
N LEU A 214 -5.08 12.76 -18.60
CA LEU A 214 -6.24 11.90 -18.85
C LEU A 214 -7.08 11.73 -17.58
N VAL A 215 -6.42 11.47 -16.45
CA VAL A 215 -7.07 11.28 -15.15
C VAL A 215 -7.62 12.61 -14.61
N ALA A 216 -6.90 13.72 -14.80
CA ALA A 216 -7.33 15.04 -14.33
C ALA A 216 -8.43 15.70 -15.18
N SER A 217 -8.98 15.00 -16.18
CA SER A 217 -10.16 15.46 -16.91
C SER A 217 -11.35 15.74 -15.99
N SER A 218 -11.41 15.01 -14.87
CA SER A 218 -12.28 15.25 -13.72
C SER A 218 -11.61 16.23 -12.75
N SER A 219 -12.20 17.41 -12.54
CA SER A 219 -11.74 18.35 -11.51
C SER A 219 -12.16 17.87 -10.13
N ALA A 220 -11.37 18.13 -9.10
CA ALA A 220 -11.78 18.00 -7.70
C ALA A 220 -11.59 19.35 -7.01
N ALA A 221 -12.65 19.85 -6.40
CA ALA A 221 -12.65 21.12 -5.66
C ALA A 221 -12.62 20.81 -4.16
N PHE A 222 -11.66 21.38 -3.43
CA PHE A 222 -11.44 21.03 -2.03
C PHE A 222 -11.92 22.16 -1.11
N ALA A 223 -12.68 21.80 -0.07
CA ALA A 223 -13.20 22.73 0.91
C ALA A 223 -13.05 22.13 2.32
N GLY A 224 -11.97 22.53 3.02
CA GLY A 224 -11.69 22.06 4.38
C GLY A 224 -11.41 20.56 4.44
N ASP A 225 -12.29 19.83 5.10
CA ASP A 225 -12.25 18.37 5.29
C ASP A 225 -13.09 17.59 4.25
N ARG A 226 -13.71 18.30 3.30
CA ARG A 226 -14.52 17.75 2.22
C ARG A 226 -13.97 18.14 0.86
N PHE A 227 -14.42 17.45 -0.16
CA PHE A 227 -14.18 17.79 -1.54
C PHE A 227 -15.42 17.53 -2.39
N VAL A 228 -15.46 18.13 -3.56
CA VAL A 228 -16.52 17.98 -4.54
C VAL A 228 -15.90 17.57 -5.86
N VAL A 229 -16.41 16.50 -6.45
CA VAL A 229 -16.06 16.06 -7.80
C VAL A 229 -17.25 16.41 -8.69
N PRO A 230 -17.14 17.41 -9.58
CA PRO A 230 -18.16 17.71 -10.56
C PRO A 230 -18.33 16.53 -11.52
N GLY A 231 -19.58 16.20 -11.82
CA GLY A 231 -19.93 15.24 -12.85
C GLY A 231 -20.37 15.89 -14.16
N ALA A 232 -20.83 15.08 -15.11
CA ALA A 232 -21.43 15.57 -16.35
C ALA A 232 -22.76 16.30 -16.11
N SER A 233 -23.47 15.91 -15.05
CA SER A 233 -24.73 16.47 -14.59
C SER A 233 -24.68 16.84 -13.10
N THR A 234 -25.70 17.53 -12.60
CA THR A 234 -25.88 17.74 -11.15
C THR A 234 -26.12 16.44 -10.39
N GLU A 235 -26.66 15.41 -11.04
CA GLU A 235 -26.89 14.08 -10.43
C GLU A 235 -25.58 13.29 -10.31
N ASP A 236 -24.59 13.60 -11.14
CA ASP A 236 -23.25 13.03 -11.09
C ASP A 236 -22.30 13.82 -10.17
N LEU A 237 -22.77 14.93 -9.57
CA LEU A 237 -22.02 15.68 -8.57
C LEU A 237 -21.79 14.79 -7.35
N ARG A 238 -20.54 14.74 -6.88
CA ARG A 238 -20.17 13.92 -5.73
C ARG A 238 -19.51 14.74 -4.66
N HIS A 239 -20.03 14.63 -3.45
CA HIS A 239 -19.41 15.14 -2.24
C HIS A 239 -18.58 14.03 -1.62
N GLY A 240 -17.33 14.31 -1.29
CA GLY A 240 -16.43 13.32 -0.72
C GLY A 240 -15.68 13.81 0.52
N ALA A 241 -15.20 12.84 1.30
CA ALA A 241 -14.31 13.05 2.43
C ALA A 241 -13.29 11.91 2.51
N VAL A 242 -12.09 12.20 3.02
CA VAL A 242 -11.01 11.21 3.15
C VAL A 242 -10.61 11.07 4.61
N PHE A 243 -10.54 9.83 5.08
CA PHE A 243 -10.13 9.46 6.42
C PHE A 243 -8.85 8.63 6.35
N SER A 244 -7.89 8.93 7.21
CA SER A 244 -6.67 8.14 7.35
C SER A 244 -6.72 7.31 8.63
N LEU A 245 -6.42 6.03 8.50
CA LEU A 245 -6.31 5.11 9.62
C LEU A 245 -4.95 5.30 10.29
N LYS A 246 -4.96 5.73 11.55
CA LYS A 246 -3.74 6.10 12.30
C LYS A 246 -3.42 5.13 13.45
N ALA A 247 -4.38 4.30 13.82
CA ALA A 247 -4.23 3.27 14.84
C ALA A 247 -4.68 1.93 14.26
N TYR A 248 -4.09 0.86 14.78
CA TYR A 248 -4.30 -0.52 14.33
C TYR A 248 -4.56 -1.41 15.55
N PRO A 249 -5.43 -2.42 15.43
CA PRO A 249 -5.71 -3.36 16.51
C PRO A 249 -4.49 -4.21 16.85
N ALA A 250 -4.48 -4.78 18.06
CA ALA A 250 -3.39 -5.60 18.56
C ALA A 250 -3.29 -6.98 17.87
N SER A 251 -4.41 -7.48 17.33
CA SER A 251 -4.50 -8.69 16.54
C SER A 251 -5.15 -8.40 15.19
N ILE A 252 -4.73 -9.15 14.17
CA ILE A 252 -5.27 -9.07 12.81
C ILE A 252 -5.79 -10.43 12.37
N HIS A 253 -6.79 -10.43 11.49
CA HIS A 253 -7.35 -11.64 10.88
C HIS A 253 -7.79 -11.34 9.43
N PRO A 254 -7.94 -12.35 8.57
CA PRO A 254 -8.56 -12.18 7.25
C PRO A 254 -9.93 -11.51 7.38
N GLY A 255 -10.23 -10.56 6.49
CA GLY A 255 -11.50 -9.80 6.51
C GLY A 255 -11.56 -8.65 7.52
N ILE A 256 -10.49 -8.31 8.23
CA ILE A 256 -10.53 -7.21 9.22
C ILE A 256 -10.94 -5.85 8.63
N PHE A 257 -10.72 -5.64 7.33
CA PHE A 257 -11.14 -4.44 6.61
C PHE A 257 -12.57 -4.51 6.05
N ASP A 258 -13.30 -5.60 6.25
CA ASP A 258 -14.70 -5.74 5.81
C ASP A 258 -15.62 -4.79 6.58
N THR A 259 -15.19 -4.32 7.75
CA THR A 259 -15.82 -3.19 8.46
C THR A 259 -15.91 -1.91 7.61
N PHE A 260 -15.07 -1.75 6.57
CA PHE A 260 -15.15 -0.63 5.62
C PHE A 260 -15.97 -0.95 4.37
N ASP A 261 -16.72 -2.05 4.35
CA ASP A 261 -17.74 -2.36 3.34
C ASP A 261 -19.03 -1.57 3.58
N LEU A 262 -18.91 -0.25 3.49
CA LEU A 262 -19.98 0.70 3.75
C LEU A 262 -21.11 0.62 2.71
N GLY A 263 -22.30 1.10 3.07
CA GLY A 263 -23.46 1.22 2.17
C GLY A 263 -23.35 2.35 1.15
N PHE A 264 -22.19 3.00 1.03
CA PHE A 264 -21.93 4.14 0.15
C PHE A 264 -20.78 3.85 -0.80
N ASP A 265 -20.66 4.69 -1.82
CA ASP A 265 -19.51 4.65 -2.71
C ASP A 265 -18.24 4.99 -1.92
N SER A 266 -17.21 4.16 -2.03
CA SER A 266 -15.97 4.32 -1.27
C SER A 266 -14.75 3.76 -1.99
N VAL A 267 -13.59 4.30 -1.64
CA VAL A 267 -12.28 3.80 -2.08
C VAL A 267 -11.43 3.59 -0.83
N VAL A 268 -11.21 2.33 -0.49
CA VAL A 268 -10.32 1.94 0.60
C VAL A 268 -8.97 1.61 -0.01
N THR A 269 -7.93 2.37 0.34
CA THR A 269 -6.57 2.15 -0.18
C THR A 269 -5.64 1.79 0.96
N GLN A 270 -4.96 0.66 0.85
CA GLN A 270 -3.91 0.21 1.75
C GLN A 270 -2.60 0.18 0.98
N SER A 271 -1.53 0.75 1.53
CA SER A 271 -0.19 0.69 0.97
C SER A 271 0.76 0.07 1.97
N PHE A 272 1.65 -0.81 1.52
CA PHE A 272 2.71 -1.43 2.30
C PHE A 272 4.05 -1.32 1.58
N THR A 273 5.09 -0.95 2.32
CA THR A 273 6.47 -0.93 1.82
C THR A 273 7.39 -1.63 2.81
N PRO A 274 8.10 -2.69 2.42
CA PRO A 274 9.07 -3.34 3.28
C PRO A 274 10.15 -2.37 3.77
N ILE A 275 10.64 -2.59 5.00
CA ILE A 275 11.77 -1.87 5.60
C ILE A 275 12.87 -2.86 6.01
N GLU A 276 14.08 -2.33 6.23
CA GLU A 276 15.22 -3.11 6.72
C GLU A 276 14.88 -3.85 8.02
N GLN A 277 15.27 -5.12 8.11
CA GLN A 277 15.01 -5.98 9.26
C GLN A 277 15.58 -5.39 10.56
N VAL A 278 16.77 -4.76 10.48
CA VAL A 278 17.42 -4.12 11.62
C VAL A 278 16.59 -2.94 12.14
N ASP A 279 16.05 -2.11 11.24
CA ASP A 279 15.19 -0.99 11.59
C ASP A 279 13.88 -1.46 12.21
N ALA A 280 13.30 -2.54 11.65
CA ALA A 280 12.11 -3.17 12.17
C ALA A 280 12.33 -3.70 13.60
N LEU A 281 13.40 -4.47 13.85
CA LEU A 281 13.76 -4.95 15.19
C LEU A 281 13.95 -3.80 16.19
N ALA A 282 14.60 -2.72 15.77
CA ALA A 282 14.81 -1.55 16.60
C ALA A 282 13.50 -0.80 16.94
N ARG A 283 12.48 -0.89 16.07
CA ARG A 283 11.13 -0.36 16.34
C ARG A 283 10.32 -1.30 17.24
N ILE A 284 10.33 -2.60 16.98
CA ILE A 284 9.65 -3.61 17.80
C ILE A 284 10.12 -3.50 19.24
N ARG A 285 11.44 -3.52 19.48
CA ARG A 285 12.02 -3.39 20.83
C ARG A 285 11.66 -2.08 21.54
N ARG A 286 11.36 -1.02 20.79
CA ARG A 286 10.97 0.30 21.33
C ARG A 286 9.48 0.40 21.65
N VAL A 287 8.63 -0.18 20.81
CA VAL A 287 7.17 -0.06 20.90
C VAL A 287 6.57 -1.18 21.76
N THR A 288 7.18 -2.36 21.77
CA THR A 288 6.61 -3.55 22.39
C THR A 288 7.68 -4.40 23.09
N ARG A 289 7.41 -4.90 24.31
CA ARG A 289 8.21 -6.00 24.92
C ARG A 289 7.83 -7.38 24.34
N GLN A 290 7.41 -7.45 23.08
CA GLN A 290 6.99 -8.70 22.44
C GLN A 290 8.20 -9.39 21.81
N MET A 291 8.68 -10.45 22.44
CA MET A 291 9.79 -11.26 21.91
C MET A 291 9.37 -12.14 20.72
N GLY A 292 8.13 -12.66 20.70
CA GLY A 292 7.66 -13.54 19.61
C GLY A 292 7.68 -12.87 18.23
N ALA A 293 7.23 -11.62 18.12
CA ALA A 293 7.29 -10.87 16.87
C ALA A 293 8.73 -10.59 16.39
N ALA A 294 9.68 -10.49 17.32
CA ALA A 294 11.10 -10.33 16.99
C ALA A 294 11.71 -11.65 16.48
N ASP A 295 11.32 -12.79 17.06
CA ASP A 295 11.75 -14.11 16.62
C ASP A 295 11.17 -14.46 15.23
N ASP A 296 9.89 -14.16 15.00
CA ASP A 296 9.26 -14.38 13.70
C ASP A 296 9.88 -13.51 12.61
N LEU A 297 10.18 -12.24 12.91
CA LEU A 297 10.94 -11.38 12.01
C LEU A 297 12.36 -11.91 11.77
N ALA A 298 13.07 -12.34 12.81
CA ALA A 298 14.41 -12.91 12.67
C ALA A 298 14.41 -14.19 11.81
N SER A 299 13.34 -14.98 11.89
CA SER A 299 13.13 -16.19 11.08
C SER A 299 12.63 -15.91 9.65
N GLY A 300 12.29 -14.66 9.32
CA GLY A 300 11.76 -14.28 8.01
C GLY A 300 10.29 -14.67 7.76
N ARG A 301 9.56 -15.12 8.79
CA ARG A 301 8.14 -15.53 8.69
C ARG A 301 7.18 -14.33 8.61
N VAL A 302 7.62 -13.16 9.05
CA VAL A 302 6.84 -11.93 9.05
C VAL A 302 7.65 -10.80 8.43
N GLY A 303 7.07 -10.12 7.44
CA GLY A 303 7.62 -8.89 6.87
C GLY A 303 7.25 -7.68 7.72
N PHE A 304 8.19 -6.78 7.94
CA PHE A 304 7.92 -5.47 8.53
C PHE A 304 8.03 -4.38 7.50
N GLY A 305 7.15 -3.38 7.62
CA GLY A 305 7.07 -2.31 6.64
C GLY A 305 6.34 -1.08 7.15
N LEU A 306 6.30 -0.08 6.28
CA LEU A 306 5.47 1.10 6.45
C LEU A 306 4.11 0.79 5.82
N HIS A 307 3.10 0.70 6.67
CA HIS A 307 1.72 0.52 6.27
C HIS A 307 0.95 1.85 6.43
N HIS A 308 0.09 2.16 5.47
CA HIS A 308 -0.83 3.29 5.53
C HIS A 308 -2.16 2.89 4.90
N ALA A 309 -3.26 3.23 5.56
CA ALA A 309 -4.60 2.96 5.04
C ALA A 309 -5.44 4.23 5.02
N THR A 310 -6.20 4.41 3.95
CA THR A 310 -7.14 5.51 3.78
C THR A 310 -8.48 5.00 3.31
N VAL A 311 -9.54 5.71 3.71
CA VAL A 311 -10.92 5.47 3.31
C VAL A 311 -11.43 6.78 2.74
N ALA A 312 -11.62 6.85 1.42
CA ALA A 312 -12.36 7.90 0.78
C ALA A 312 -13.81 7.47 0.63
N ILE A 313 -14.75 8.33 1.01
CA ILE A 313 -16.19 8.10 0.87
C ILE A 313 -16.79 9.16 -0.05
N PHE A 314 -17.85 8.79 -0.74
CA PHE A 314 -18.54 9.63 -1.71
C PHE A 314 -20.06 9.53 -1.52
N ALA A 315 -20.74 10.66 -1.61
CA ALA A 315 -22.19 10.78 -1.53
C ALA A 315 -22.72 11.78 -2.57
N ARG A 316 -24.02 11.74 -2.85
CA ARG A 316 -24.68 12.63 -3.84
C ARG A 316 -24.89 14.04 -3.32
N ASP A 317 -25.00 14.20 -2.02
CA ASP A 317 -25.22 15.49 -1.36
C ASP A 317 -24.45 15.59 -0.04
N ALA A 318 -24.47 16.77 0.57
CA ALA A 318 -23.75 17.04 1.81
C ALA A 318 -24.30 16.27 3.02
N ALA A 319 -25.61 15.99 3.06
CA ALA A 319 -26.25 15.31 4.19
C ALA A 319 -25.90 13.81 4.19
N GLY A 320 -25.97 13.16 3.03
CA GLY A 320 -25.51 11.78 2.86
C GLY A 320 -24.01 11.63 3.12
N LEU A 321 -23.20 12.64 2.80
CA LEU A 321 -21.78 12.63 3.17
C LEU A 321 -21.58 12.68 4.69
N ASP A 322 -22.40 13.45 5.41
CA ASP A 322 -22.33 13.53 6.87
C ASP A 322 -22.70 12.22 7.55
N GLU A 323 -23.74 11.54 7.07
CA GLU A 323 -24.12 10.20 7.50
C GLU A 323 -23.00 9.19 7.23
N ALA A 324 -22.48 9.17 6.01
CA ALA A 324 -21.39 8.28 5.62
C ALA A 324 -20.11 8.53 6.43
N ALA A 325 -19.81 9.79 6.73
CA ALA A 325 -18.69 10.18 7.58
C ALA A 325 -18.89 9.73 9.03
N ALA A 326 -20.12 9.81 9.56
CA ALA A 326 -20.44 9.32 10.89
C ALA A 326 -20.26 7.79 10.99
N GLN A 327 -20.80 7.03 10.03
CA GLN A 327 -20.65 5.57 9.99
C GLN A 327 -19.18 5.17 9.84
N THR A 328 -18.42 5.83 8.95
CA THR A 328 -16.99 5.55 8.77
C THR A 328 -16.20 5.73 10.07
N ARG A 329 -16.46 6.81 10.83
CA ARG A 329 -15.80 7.05 12.12
C ARG A 329 -16.19 6.00 13.18
N ALA A 330 -17.44 5.57 13.20
CA ALA A 330 -17.89 4.50 14.08
C ALA A 330 -17.14 3.20 13.76
N ASN A 331 -17.06 2.85 12.48
CA ASN A 331 -16.37 1.65 12.00
C ASN A 331 -14.85 1.70 12.27
N MET A 332 -14.21 2.86 12.14
CA MET A 332 -12.81 3.05 12.57
C MET A 332 -12.61 2.83 14.08
N THR A 333 -13.61 3.21 14.89
CA THR A 333 -13.55 3.01 16.35
C THR A 333 -13.69 1.53 16.69
N VAL A 334 -14.59 0.82 16.03
CA VAL A 334 -14.72 -0.65 16.16
C VAL A 334 -13.44 -1.36 15.72
N TYR A 335 -12.87 -0.95 14.58
CA TYR A 335 -11.63 -1.51 14.04
C TYR A 335 -10.44 -1.40 14.99
N THR A 336 -10.27 -0.25 15.65
CA THR A 336 -9.11 0.01 16.51
C THR A 336 -9.32 -0.38 17.98
N GLY A 337 -10.58 -0.55 18.41
CA GLY A 337 -10.92 -0.66 19.82
C GLY A 337 -10.67 0.62 20.64
N GLN A 338 -10.34 1.75 20.01
CA GLN A 338 -10.04 3.04 20.68
C GLN A 338 -10.50 4.26 19.86
N ARG A 339 -10.87 5.37 20.52
CA ARG A 339 -11.14 6.66 19.84
C ARG A 339 -9.81 7.36 19.48
N SER A 340 -9.13 6.93 18.43
CA SER A 340 -7.94 7.62 17.92
C SER A 340 -7.98 7.76 16.40
N TYR A 341 -8.82 8.68 15.91
CA TYR A 341 -8.84 9.11 14.51
C TYR A 341 -8.58 10.61 14.42
N GLY A 342 -7.81 11.02 13.42
CA GLY A 342 -7.51 12.44 13.17
C GLY A 342 -8.03 12.82 11.80
N GLN A 343 -9.11 13.62 11.76
CA GLN A 343 -9.60 14.25 10.54
C GLN A 343 -8.64 15.40 10.17
N ASP A 344 -7.84 15.22 9.11
CA ASP A 344 -6.78 16.15 8.73
C ASP A 344 -7.41 17.43 8.11
N ARG A 345 -7.74 18.41 8.96
CA ARG A 345 -8.39 19.71 8.68
C ARG A 345 -7.72 20.64 7.64
N ALA A 346 -6.59 20.24 7.03
CA ALA A 346 -5.78 21.13 6.17
C ALA A 346 -5.26 20.46 4.89
N LYS A 347 -5.83 19.32 4.47
CA LYS A 347 -5.21 18.49 3.44
C LYS A 347 -6.16 17.73 2.55
N ALA A 348 -7.44 18.06 2.37
CA ALA A 348 -8.27 17.28 1.44
C ALA A 348 -7.64 17.22 0.02
N ALA A 349 -7.13 18.35 -0.50
CA ALA A 349 -6.38 18.42 -1.77
C ALA A 349 -5.05 17.66 -1.71
N ARG A 350 -4.33 17.81 -0.60
CA ARG A 350 -3.05 17.16 -0.36
C ARG A 350 -3.19 15.66 -0.10
N ASN A 351 -4.36 15.18 0.35
CA ASN A 351 -4.68 13.82 0.79
C ASN A 351 -5.21 12.96 -0.34
N GLN A 352 -5.86 13.54 -1.36
CA GLN A 352 -6.06 12.83 -2.62
C GLN A 352 -4.75 12.79 -3.42
N ALA A 353 -3.98 13.89 -3.41
CA ALA A 353 -2.58 13.88 -3.83
C ALA A 353 -1.68 13.00 -2.96
N LEU A 354 -2.06 12.70 -1.70
CA LEU A 354 -1.37 11.76 -0.81
C LEU A 354 -1.94 10.36 -0.89
N ALA A 355 -3.12 10.15 -1.45
CA ALA A 355 -3.62 8.85 -1.86
C ALA A 355 -2.85 8.45 -3.12
N ALA A 356 -2.75 9.36 -4.09
CA ALA A 356 -1.89 9.25 -5.25
C ALA A 356 -0.38 9.26 -4.91
N ARG A 357 0.08 9.99 -3.87
CA ARG A 357 1.46 9.87 -3.35
C ARG A 357 1.64 8.77 -2.29
N SER A 358 0.58 8.13 -1.79
CA SER A 358 0.69 6.91 -0.97
C SER A 358 0.88 5.69 -1.85
N GLU A 359 0.68 5.86 -3.16
CA GLU A 359 1.24 4.96 -4.17
C GLU A 359 2.77 5.06 -4.23
N LEU A 360 3.37 6.11 -3.64
CA LEU A 360 4.81 6.17 -3.43
C LEU A 360 5.13 5.63 -2.02
N PRO A 361 6.11 4.72 -1.90
CA PRO A 361 6.50 4.17 -0.63
C PRO A 361 6.87 5.27 0.38
N CYS A 362 6.38 5.14 1.61
CA CYS A 362 6.64 6.08 2.69
C CYS A 362 8.15 6.31 2.87
N ARG A 363 8.61 7.56 2.83
CA ARG A 363 10.01 7.90 3.15
C ARG A 363 10.26 7.74 4.65
N GLY A 364 11.45 7.23 4.99
CA GLY A 364 11.91 7.13 6.37
C GLY A 364 12.11 8.51 7.03
N PRO A 365 12.16 8.58 8.37
CA PRO A 365 12.25 9.84 9.11
C PRO A 365 13.54 10.65 8.89
N GLU A 366 14.57 10.10 8.24
CA GLU A 366 15.85 10.77 7.97
C GLU A 366 15.81 11.74 6.77
N ASP A 367 14.75 11.72 5.96
CA ASP A 367 14.61 12.56 4.77
C ASP A 367 14.00 13.95 5.02
N ARG A 368 13.88 14.38 6.29
CA ARG A 368 13.62 15.80 6.60
C ARG A 368 14.93 16.58 6.47
N LEU A 369 15.15 17.15 5.28
CA LEU A 369 16.12 18.24 5.08
C LEU A 369 16.03 19.22 6.28
N PRO A 370 17.16 19.60 6.90
CA PRO A 370 17.15 20.50 8.04
C PRO A 370 16.47 21.80 7.61
N SER A 371 15.40 22.16 8.33
CA SER A 371 14.72 23.43 8.15
C SER A 371 15.76 24.55 8.14
N ARG A 372 15.92 25.23 7.01
CA ARG A 372 16.75 26.43 6.90
C ARG A 372 16.30 27.41 7.98
N ARG A 373 17.04 27.47 9.09
CA ARG A 373 16.93 28.57 10.06
C ARG A 373 17.19 29.84 9.27
N ARG A 374 16.15 30.63 9.06
CA ARG A 374 16.25 32.00 8.54
C ARG A 374 17.19 32.77 9.47
N ARG A 375 18.47 32.89 9.09
CA ARG A 375 19.35 33.92 9.64
C ARG A 375 18.75 35.26 9.23
N ARG A 376 18.06 35.92 10.16
CA ARG A 376 17.76 37.34 10.04
C ARG A 376 19.10 38.06 10.10
N ALA A 377 19.54 38.57 8.96
CA ALA A 377 20.53 39.63 8.90
C ALA A 377 19.95 40.82 9.68
N ARG A 378 20.59 41.21 10.79
CA ARG A 378 20.43 42.55 11.34
C ARG A 378 21.61 43.36 10.86
N CYS A 379 21.27 44.40 10.10
CA CYS A 379 22.17 45.42 9.63
C CYS A 379 22.91 46.09 10.79
N SER A 380 24.16 46.43 10.50
CA SER A 380 25.04 47.31 11.26
C SER A 380 24.44 48.70 11.44
N ALA A 381 24.50 49.22 12.66
CA ALA A 381 24.49 50.65 12.93
C ALA A 381 25.40 50.93 14.13
N ALA A 382 26.19 52.00 13.97
CA ALA A 382 27.34 52.39 14.76
C ALA A 382 26.99 52.95 16.14
N ALA A 383 27.88 52.74 17.13
CA ALA A 383 28.16 53.73 18.20
C ALA A 383 29.37 53.33 19.07
N ARG A 384 30.50 54.02 18.83
CA ARG A 384 31.37 54.73 19.79
C ARG A 384 31.68 54.12 21.19
N ARG A 385 33.00 53.98 21.41
CA ARG A 385 33.84 54.55 22.49
C ARG A 385 34.01 53.83 23.86
N ARG A 386 35.30 53.85 24.26
CA ARG A 386 35.96 53.77 25.60
C ARG A 386 36.25 52.35 26.12
N ARG A 387 37.52 51.89 26.15
CA ARG A 387 38.72 52.25 26.97
C ARG A 387 38.73 51.59 28.37
N ARG A 388 39.87 50.89 28.62
CA ARG A 388 40.57 50.62 29.91
C ARG A 388 39.97 49.49 30.78
N ARG A 389 40.71 48.63 31.48
CA ARG A 389 42.13 48.55 31.97
C ARG A 389 42.41 47.06 32.34
N CYS A 390 43.62 46.51 32.15
CA CYS A 390 44.67 46.22 33.18
C CYS A 390 44.10 45.63 34.49
N SER A 391 44.58 44.54 35.10
CA SER A 391 45.96 44.08 35.38
C SER A 391 45.87 42.70 36.10
N ALA A 392 46.64 41.66 35.74
CA ALA A 392 47.98 41.32 36.26
C ALA A 392 48.01 40.20 37.35
N ARG A 393 48.99 39.30 37.16
CA ARG A 393 49.74 38.47 38.14
C ARG A 393 48.97 37.32 38.84
N GLY A 394 49.53 36.13 39.07
CA GLY A 394 50.88 35.62 38.85
C GLY A 394 50.94 34.08 39.09
N ARG A 395 51.96 33.46 38.49
CA ARG A 395 52.47 32.07 38.64
C ARG A 395 52.93 31.78 40.10
N PRO A 396 53.36 30.55 40.53
CA PRO A 396 53.97 29.46 39.73
C PRO A 396 53.72 27.99 40.12
N HIS A 397 54.20 27.12 39.22
CA HIS A 397 54.49 25.67 39.31
C HIS A 397 55.68 25.38 40.27
N PRO A 398 55.96 24.12 40.72
CA PRO A 398 56.65 23.13 39.86
C PRO A 398 56.43 21.61 40.13
N ALA A 399 56.64 20.81 39.05
CA ALA A 399 57.42 19.53 38.96
C ALA A 399 57.16 18.38 39.96
N SER A 400 57.05 17.09 39.59
CA SER A 400 58.03 16.27 38.83
C SER A 400 57.46 14.88 38.44
N ARG A 401 57.87 14.33 37.28
CA ARG A 401 57.84 12.87 36.90
C ARG A 401 59.10 12.15 37.51
N PRO A 402 59.51 10.87 37.24
CA PRO A 402 59.01 9.82 36.30
C PRO A 402 59.16 8.30 36.71
N ARG A 403 58.70 7.36 35.82
CA ARG A 403 59.17 5.96 35.55
C ARG A 403 58.95 4.87 36.66
N SER A 404 58.79 3.55 36.46
CA SER A 404 58.95 2.57 35.36
C SER A 404 58.43 1.15 35.74
N ARG A 405 58.06 0.34 34.72
CA ARG A 405 58.26 -1.14 34.51
C ARG A 405 57.90 -2.20 35.59
N ALA A 406 57.19 -3.26 35.14
CA ALA A 406 57.63 -4.68 35.06
C ALA A 406 56.54 -5.71 35.43
N THR A 407 56.50 -6.82 34.67
CA THR A 407 55.63 -8.01 34.76
C THR A 407 56.39 -9.19 35.45
N PRO A 408 55.84 -10.43 35.49
CA PRO A 408 55.26 -11.23 36.60
C PRO A 408 56.27 -12.19 37.31
N PRO A 409 55.88 -13.17 38.18
CA PRO A 409 55.55 -14.55 37.70
C PRO A 409 54.68 -15.49 38.62
N ARG A 410 54.18 -16.62 38.04
CA ARG A 410 54.13 -18.06 38.48
C ARG A 410 53.81 -18.45 39.96
N SER A 411 53.19 -19.58 40.37
CA SER A 411 52.72 -20.86 39.76
C SER A 411 52.18 -21.86 40.83
N ARG A 412 51.62 -23.03 40.37
CA ARG A 412 51.54 -24.40 40.99
C ARG A 412 50.33 -24.72 41.91
N HIS A 413 49.68 -25.91 41.93
CA HIS A 413 49.87 -27.23 41.29
C HIS A 413 48.70 -28.24 41.58
N ARG A 414 48.55 -29.28 40.71
CA ARG A 414 48.06 -30.69 40.92
C ARG A 414 46.52 -30.93 40.96
N ARG A 415 45.93 -32.06 40.49
CA ARG A 415 46.30 -33.34 39.81
C ARG A 415 45.01 -34.12 39.45
N ARG A 416 45.03 -34.91 38.33
CA ARG A 416 44.38 -36.23 38.01
C ARG A 416 42.82 -36.31 38.11
N SER A 417 42.06 -37.01 37.26
CA SER A 417 42.15 -38.40 36.77
C SER A 417 41.16 -38.64 35.60
N ALA A 418 41.44 -39.59 34.71
CA ALA A 418 40.49 -40.21 33.77
C ALA A 418 39.54 -41.20 34.50
N PRO A 419 38.46 -41.70 33.85
CA PRO A 419 38.61 -42.97 33.12
C PRO A 419 37.80 -43.10 31.81
N THR A 420 38.18 -44.15 31.08
CA THR A 420 37.62 -44.81 29.89
C THR A 420 36.24 -45.45 30.07
N CYS A 421 35.46 -45.57 28.99
CA CYS A 421 34.76 -46.83 28.65
C CYS A 421 34.31 -46.90 27.18
N ARG A 422 34.24 -48.14 26.67
CA ARG A 422 34.16 -48.59 25.28
C ARG A 422 33.03 -49.64 25.18
N CYS A 423 32.50 -49.84 23.96
CA CYS A 423 31.62 -50.96 23.51
C CYS A 423 30.13 -50.87 23.92
N ALA A 424 29.15 -51.28 23.10
CA ALA A 424 29.14 -52.40 22.15
C ALA A 424 28.23 -52.18 20.91
N ARG A 425 28.60 -52.90 19.84
CA ARG A 425 27.81 -53.22 18.65
C ARG A 425 26.85 -54.37 18.97
N HIS A 426 25.71 -54.45 18.27
CA HIS A 426 25.16 -55.73 17.83
C HIS A 426 24.72 -55.64 16.37
N GLN A 427 25.23 -56.57 15.57
CA GLN A 427 24.83 -56.88 14.19
C GLN A 427 23.94 -58.13 14.20
N SER A 428 22.98 -58.19 13.27
CA SER A 428 22.52 -59.37 12.50
C SER A 428 21.48 -58.86 11.47
N ARG A 429 21.71 -58.91 10.14
CA ARG A 429 21.52 -60.04 9.17
C ARG A 429 20.10 -60.62 9.25
N GLU A 430 19.33 -60.90 8.19
CA GLU A 430 19.55 -61.12 6.76
C GLU A 430 18.17 -61.20 6.04
N ALA A 431 18.16 -61.00 4.70
CA ALA A 431 17.31 -61.56 3.60
C ALA A 431 15.85 -62.03 3.87
N SER A 432 14.82 -61.96 3.00
CA SER A 432 14.73 -62.16 1.54
C SER A 432 13.25 -62.05 1.08
N ARG A 433 12.96 -61.21 0.06
CA ARG A 433 12.18 -61.44 -1.21
C ARG A 433 10.83 -62.26 -1.29
N PRO A 434 10.05 -62.22 -2.40
CA PRO A 434 8.66 -61.70 -2.46
C PRO A 434 7.56 -62.69 -2.97
N ARG A 435 6.28 -62.26 -2.98
CA ARG A 435 5.17 -62.80 -3.84
C ARG A 435 4.14 -61.68 -4.13
N ARG A 436 3.96 -61.19 -5.36
CA ARG A 436 3.12 -61.66 -6.50
C ARG A 436 1.63 -61.90 -6.17
N GLY A 437 0.76 -61.12 -6.82
CA GLY A 437 -0.68 -61.39 -6.99
C GLY A 437 -1.43 -60.23 -7.68
N SER A 438 -1.48 -60.22 -9.02
CA SER A 438 -2.46 -59.50 -9.86
C SER A 438 -3.70 -60.41 -10.06
N PRO A 439 -4.90 -59.98 -10.53
CA PRO A 439 -5.09 -59.46 -11.89
C PRO A 439 -6.21 -58.39 -12.14
N ARG A 440 -5.98 -57.59 -13.19
CA ARG A 440 -6.88 -57.16 -14.30
C ARG A 440 -8.39 -56.95 -14.04
N SER A 441 -8.94 -55.82 -14.51
CA SER A 441 -9.61 -55.75 -15.83
C SER A 441 -9.98 -54.31 -16.25
N ARG A 442 -9.86 -54.08 -17.57
CA ARG A 442 -10.34 -52.92 -18.33
C ARG A 442 -11.85 -52.99 -18.51
N ARG A 443 -12.51 -51.85 -18.74
CA ARG A 443 -13.46 -51.65 -19.85
C ARG A 443 -13.80 -50.17 -20.04
N ASP A 444 -13.33 -49.63 -21.17
CA ASP A 444 -14.01 -48.57 -21.91
C ASP A 444 -15.41 -49.02 -22.35
N CYS A 445 -16.35 -48.08 -22.43
CA CYS A 445 -17.31 -47.92 -23.54
C CYS A 445 -18.06 -46.59 -23.34
N GLY A 446 -17.96 -45.70 -24.32
CA GLY A 446 -18.60 -44.38 -24.30
C GLY A 446 -20.07 -44.36 -24.72
N ARG A 447 -20.63 -43.16 -24.61
CA ARG A 447 -21.53 -42.52 -25.58
C ARG A 447 -21.48 -41.01 -25.38
#